data_AF-A0A2V8XA60-F1
#
_entry.id   AF-A0A2V8XA60-F1
#
_cell.length_a   1.000
_cell.length_b   1.000
_cell.length_c   1.000
_cell.angle_alpha   90.00
_cell.angle_beta   90.00
_cell.angle_gamma   90.00
#
_symmetry.space_group_name_H-M   'P 1'
#
loop_
_entity.id
_entity.type
_entity.pdbx_description
1 polymer ?
#
loop_
_entity_poly.entity_id
_entity_poly.type
_entity_poly.pdbx_seq_one_letter_code
_entity_poly.pdbx_strand_id
1 'polypeptide(L)'
;MPWRCKDCQTRFRARSVPLRNLFYAHCQICGNLNLQRISADRVPGAMSFFGRILDFPALRCVSCRHKFFSVRPLRPSQKGVAAAQAE
;
A
#
# COMPACT_ATOMS: atom_id res chain seq x y z
N MET A 1 -2.82 26.02 11.22
CA MET A 1 -2.64 24.76 10.47
C MET A 1 -2.87 25.05 8.98
N PRO A 2 -1.81 25.21 8.16
CA PRO A 2 -1.97 25.69 6.78
C PRO A 2 -2.40 24.61 5.78
N TRP A 3 -2.34 23.32 6.15
CA TRP A 3 -2.64 22.21 5.25
C TRP A 3 -4.08 21.75 5.42
N ARG A 4 -4.79 21.62 4.29
CA ARG A 4 -6.19 21.20 4.24
C ARG A 4 -6.33 20.02 3.27
N CYS A 5 -7.03 18.97 3.68
CA CYS A 5 -7.34 17.85 2.79
C CYS A 5 -8.35 18.32 1.73
N LYS A 6 -8.13 17.99 0.44
CA LYS A 6 -9.08 18.36 -0.63
C LYS A 6 -10.40 17.59 -0.52
N ASP A 7 -10.34 16.33 -0.10
CA ASP A 7 -11.50 15.43 -0.07
C ASP A 7 -12.41 15.69 1.14
N CYS A 8 -11.82 15.78 2.35
CA CYS A 8 -12.59 15.93 3.60
C CYS A 8 -12.52 17.33 4.21
N GLN A 9 -11.82 18.28 3.60
CA GLN A 9 -11.69 19.67 4.06
C GLN A 9 -11.11 19.84 5.48
N THR A 10 -10.66 18.77 6.14
CA THR A 10 -10.06 18.79 7.48
C THR A 10 -8.66 19.41 7.44
N ARG A 11 -8.34 20.24 8.43
CA ARG A 11 -7.01 20.85 8.61
C ARG A 11 -6.08 19.91 9.36
N PHE A 12 -4.81 19.86 8.97
CA PHE A 12 -3.80 19.02 9.63
C PHE A 12 -2.41 19.68 9.67
N ARG A 13 -1.49 19.11 10.47
CA ARG A 13 -0.07 19.51 10.49
C ARG A 13 0.70 18.70 9.45
N ALA A 14 1.43 19.34 8.54
CA ALA A 14 2.21 18.63 7.53
C ALA A 14 3.19 17.60 8.11
N ARG A 15 3.78 17.87 9.29
CA ARG A 15 4.70 16.95 9.96
C ARG A 15 4.07 15.62 10.38
N SER A 16 2.76 15.55 10.65
CA SER A 16 2.11 14.30 11.06
C SER A 16 1.77 13.38 9.89
N VAL A 17 1.81 13.88 8.65
CA VAL A 17 1.55 13.10 7.43
C VAL A 17 2.65 12.09 7.10
N PRO A 18 3.95 12.47 7.03
CA PRO A 18 5.00 11.50 6.75
C PRO A 18 5.13 10.46 7.87
N LEU A 19 4.93 10.86 9.13
CA LEU A 19 4.93 9.95 10.28
C LEU A 19 3.86 8.86 10.17
N ARG A 20 2.64 9.20 9.77
CA ARG A 20 1.58 8.20 9.54
C ARG A 20 1.89 7.29 8.35
N ASN A 21 2.47 7.84 7.28
CA ASN A 21 2.82 7.07 6.08
C ASN A 21 3.88 5.99 6.35
N LEU A 22 4.75 6.17 7.35
CA LEU A 22 5.73 5.15 7.77
C LEU A 22 5.08 3.86 8.26
N PHE A 23 3.88 3.93 8.84
CA PHE A 23 3.17 2.73 9.33
C PHE A 23 2.51 1.91 8.21
N TYR A 24 2.49 2.43 6.98
CA TYR A 24 1.91 1.74 5.84
C TYR A 24 2.98 1.20 4.89
N ALA A 25 2.58 0.17 4.12
CA ALA A 25 3.38 -0.30 3.01
C ALA A 25 3.56 0.81 1.98
N HIS A 26 4.79 0.99 1.51
CA HIS A 26 5.14 1.89 0.41
C HIS A 26 6.14 1.20 -0.49
N CYS A 27 6.17 1.60 -1.77
CA CYS A 27 7.18 1.10 -2.68
C CYS A 27 8.56 1.61 -2.27
N GLN A 28 9.55 0.70 -2.15
CA GLN A 28 10.93 1.06 -1.82
C GLN A 28 11.67 1.79 -2.96
N ILE A 29 11.14 1.75 -4.18
CA ILE A 29 11.75 2.40 -5.35
C ILE A 29 11.26 3.85 -5.50
N CYS A 30 9.94 4.05 -5.51
CA CYS A 30 9.36 5.36 -5.81
C CYS A 30 8.65 6.03 -4.62
N GLY A 31 8.61 5.37 -3.45
CA GLY A 31 7.93 5.88 -2.25
C GLY A 31 6.41 5.94 -2.36
N ASN A 32 5.79 5.44 -3.44
CA ASN A 32 4.35 5.52 -3.62
C ASN A 32 3.61 4.59 -2.65
N LEU A 33 2.53 5.12 -2.06
CA LEU A 33 1.61 4.43 -1.15
C LEU A 33 0.46 3.73 -1.92
N ASN A 34 0.29 4.04 -3.21
CA ASN A 34 -0.69 3.38 -4.08
C ASN A 34 -0.17 2.00 -4.51
N LEU A 35 -0.43 1.03 -3.65
CA LEU A 35 -0.05 -0.36 -3.82
C LEU A 35 -1.30 -1.21 -4.05
N GLN A 36 -1.21 -2.14 -4.99
CA GLN A 36 -2.22 -3.13 -5.29
C GLN A 36 -1.83 -4.46 -4.66
N ARG A 37 -2.75 -5.08 -3.91
CA ARG A 37 -2.54 -6.46 -3.42
C ARG A 37 -2.63 -7.41 -4.60
N ILE A 38 -1.63 -8.26 -4.76
CA ILE A 38 -1.58 -9.32 -5.76
C ILE A 38 -1.46 -10.67 -5.04
N SER A 39 -1.77 -11.76 -5.74
CA SER A 39 -1.53 -13.10 -5.20
C SER A 39 -0.02 -13.35 -5.07
N ALA A 40 0.39 -14.06 -4.01
CA ALA A 40 1.79 -14.44 -3.77
C ALA A 40 2.40 -15.20 -4.96
N ASP A 41 1.58 -15.92 -5.72
CA ASP A 41 1.96 -16.65 -6.94
C ASP A 41 2.48 -15.75 -8.07
N ARG A 42 2.08 -14.48 -8.10
CA ARG A 42 2.45 -13.54 -9.18
C ARG A 42 3.76 -12.79 -8.92
N VAL A 43 4.40 -13.00 -7.77
CA VAL A 43 5.72 -12.44 -7.49
C VAL A 43 6.77 -13.41 -8.05
N PRO A 44 7.65 -12.96 -8.97
CA PRO A 44 8.78 -13.78 -9.41
C PRO A 44 9.96 -13.63 -8.45
N GLY A 45 10.62 -14.74 -8.07
CA GLY A 45 11.88 -14.74 -7.33
C GLY A 45 11.94 -15.71 -6.13
N ALA A 46 13.12 -15.84 -5.51
CA ALA A 46 13.35 -16.72 -4.35
C ALA A 46 12.44 -16.40 -3.14
N MET A 47 12.01 -15.14 -3.01
CA MET A 47 11.05 -14.69 -2.00
C MET A 47 9.65 -15.27 -2.18
N SER A 48 9.30 -15.85 -3.33
CA SER A 48 7.96 -16.42 -3.57
C SER A 48 7.71 -17.70 -2.79
N PHE A 49 8.78 -18.45 -2.48
CA PHE A 49 8.69 -19.63 -1.62
C PHE A 49 8.48 -19.22 -0.16
N PHE A 50 9.29 -18.27 0.34
CA PHE A 50 9.15 -17.74 1.69
C PHE A 50 7.84 -16.98 1.89
N GLY A 51 7.40 -16.18 0.90
CA GLY A 51 6.15 -15.44 0.94
C GLY A 51 4.92 -16.36 0.95
N ARG A 52 4.99 -17.53 0.30
CA ARG A 52 3.95 -18.58 0.40
C ARG A 52 3.91 -19.23 1.78
N ILE A 53 5.06 -19.54 2.36
CA ILE A 53 5.15 -20.20 3.66
C ILE A 53 4.70 -19.27 4.80
N LEU A 54 5.03 -17.98 4.69
CA LEU A 54 4.76 -16.97 5.72
C LEU A 54 3.46 -16.19 5.48
N ASP A 55 2.67 -16.58 4.47
CA ASP A 55 1.44 -15.91 4.01
C ASP A 55 1.58 -14.38 3.90
N PHE A 56 2.76 -13.93 3.47
CA PHE A 56 3.04 -12.51 3.40
C PHE A 56 2.27 -11.88 2.23
N PRO A 57 1.60 -10.73 2.43
CA PRO A 57 0.86 -10.10 1.35
C PRO A 57 1.84 -9.61 0.28
N ALA A 58 1.63 -10.12 -0.94
CA ALA A 58 2.33 -9.66 -2.12
C ALA A 58 1.71 -8.35 -2.63
N LEU A 59 2.56 -7.35 -2.83
CA LEU A 59 2.17 -6.01 -3.24
C LEU A 59 2.81 -5.63 -4.57
N ARG A 60 2.05 -4.89 -5.37
CA ARG A 60 2.50 -4.30 -6.63
C ARG A 60 2.29 -2.80 -6.61
N CYS A 61 3.33 -2.06 -6.92
CA CYS A 61 3.27 -0.61 -7.14
C CYS A 61 2.49 -0.28 -8.42
N VAL A 62 1.48 0.59 -8.35
CA VAL A 62 0.69 0.98 -9.55
C VAL A 62 1.53 1.81 -10.52
N SER A 63 2.32 2.76 -10.03
CA SER A 63 3.12 3.65 -10.88
C SER A 63 4.34 2.98 -11.50
N CYS A 64 5.06 2.20 -10.70
CA CYS A 64 6.37 1.65 -11.06
C CYS A 64 6.34 0.16 -11.37
N ARG A 65 5.19 -0.51 -11.20
CA ARG A 65 4.94 -1.94 -11.45
C ARG A 65 5.87 -2.92 -10.70
N HIS A 66 6.74 -2.42 -9.82
CA HIS A 66 7.58 -3.24 -8.96
C HIS A 66 6.74 -4.11 -8.03
N LYS A 67 7.10 -5.39 -7.94
CA LYS A 67 6.44 -6.42 -7.13
C LYS A 67 7.32 -6.75 -5.93
N PHE A 68 6.75 -6.78 -4.74
CA PHE A 68 7.49 -7.07 -3.51
C PHE A 68 6.56 -7.61 -2.43
N PHE A 69 7.12 -8.25 -1.41
CA PHE A 69 6.40 -8.67 -0.22
C PHE A 69 6.55 -7.60 0.88
N SER A 70 5.50 -7.38 1.66
CA SER A 70 5.54 -6.45 2.80
C SER A 70 4.63 -6.94 3.91
N VAL A 71 5.10 -6.88 5.15
CA VAL A 71 4.29 -7.16 6.35
C VAL A 71 3.43 -5.98 6.78
N ARG A 72 3.72 -4.78 6.28
CA ARG A 72 2.99 -3.56 6.66
C ARG A 72 1.60 -3.52 6.01
N PRO A 73 0.58 -3.02 6.72
CA PRO A 73 -0.75 -2.88 6.16
C PRO A 73 -0.74 -1.92 4.97
N LEU A 74 -1.59 -2.24 3.99
CA LEU A 74 -1.89 -1.31 2.91
C LEU A 74 -2.59 -0.09 3.49
N ARG A 75 -2.21 1.10 3.03
CA ARG A 75 -3.03 2.27 3.29
C ARG A 75 -4.37 2.04 2.59
N PRO A 76 -5.52 2.11 3.28
CA PRO A 76 -6.81 2.09 2.60
C PRO A 76 -6.81 3.28 1.65
N SER A 77 -6.66 3.00 0.36
CA SER A 77 -6.75 4.01 -0.66
C SER A 77 -8.19 4.54 -0.60
N GLN A 78 -8.36 5.84 -0.38
CA GLN A 78 -9.65 6.47 -0.59
C GLN A 78 -9.93 6.47 -2.09
N LYS A 79 -10.42 5.35 -2.59
CA LYS A 79 -11.23 5.18 -3.79
C LYS A 79 -11.91 3.83 -3.67
N GLY A 80 -13.24 3.89 -3.56
CA GLY A 80 -14.11 2.73 -3.56
C GLY A 80 -13.91 1.86 -4.81
N VAL A 81 -14.63 0.75 -4.83
CA VAL A 81 -14.52 -0.38 -5.78
C VAL A 81 -13.45 -1.42 -5.39
N ALA A 82 -13.60 -2.02 -4.21
CA ALA A 82 -13.11 -3.38 -3.93
C ALA A 82 -13.84 -4.03 -2.73
N ALA A 83 -15.12 -3.70 -2.54
CA ALA A 83 -16.01 -4.42 -1.63
C ALA A 83 -17.40 -4.64 -2.27
N ALA A 84 -17.45 -4.68 -3.61
CA ALA A 84 -18.46 -5.45 -4.31
C ALA A 84 -17.80 -6.80 -4.61
N GLN A 85 -17.91 -7.73 -3.65
CA GLN A 85 -17.74 -9.18 -3.81
C GLN A 85 -17.84 -9.85 -2.43
N ALA A 86 -19.07 -9.98 -1.98
CA ALA A 86 -19.56 -11.06 -1.13
C ALA A 86 -21.08 -11.09 -1.39
N GLU A 87 -21.46 -11.68 -2.51
CA GLU A 87 -22.75 -12.38 -2.62
C GLU A 87 -22.59 -13.74 -1.94
#